data_AF-A0A7Y6KNH1-F1
#
_entry.id   AF-A0A7Y6KNH1-F1
#
_cell.length_a   1.000
_cell.length_b   1.000
_cell.length_c   1.000
_cell.angle_alpha   90.00
_cell.angle_beta   90.00
_cell.angle_gamma   90.00
#
_symmetry.space_group_name_H-M   'P 1'
#
loop_
_entity.id
_entity.type
_entity.pdbx_description
1 polymer ?
#
loop_
_entity_poly.entity_id
_entity_poly.type
_entity_poly.pdbx_seq_one_letter_code
_entity_poly.pdbx_strand_id
1 'polypeptide(L)'
;MSVAGSFPGFAGRPPGPAMDREEADRALARLGAEHEAIETSLLALQDHAGRRLLEGAELTGVTRERWATTERSITLLWGYFDAYAGALEEARDIRARRRHPNREDLAALTELLRGEAVTVANPDAVPPPSATGPARLSERFSLQELVARMNELYARSLDMVVASDSVWSALPARIDLLAAELHRTRSLAHSVGVRPGEHPAGDDLEEITEELTTLRVQVISDPLAFWLPGPGSAAPGGGRPDTSRYDRAARALEDVRREIEAVLAVRQDAEARLMRLRDVLSRADRTLTEARAARGEVLAKIAASEVPAVSGPPTALQERLVAAAEYRRRAQWHRLSPLLEALEQEAEDELLRARESLTSVTAPLAIRAELRGRLDAYKAKVARHGLAEDPVLIERYDAARRMLWSAPCDLRVAEQSVLRYQQAAAELLTPRPPEGPEGPAGSGEPEDRRGGQGETR
;
A
#
# COMPACT_ATOMS: atom_id res chain seq x y z
N MET A 1 23.57 22.95 -15.68
CA MET A 1 24.83 23.69 -15.93
C MET A 1 25.35 23.23 -17.28
N SER A 2 25.84 24.14 -18.13
CA SER A 2 26.41 23.78 -19.44
C SER A 2 27.62 22.86 -19.20
N VAL A 3 27.57 21.63 -19.74
CA VAL A 3 28.67 20.67 -19.64
C VAL A 3 29.83 21.23 -20.46
N ALA A 4 30.92 21.61 -19.80
CA ALA A 4 32.15 22.02 -20.44
C ALA A 4 32.73 20.84 -21.24
N GLY A 5 32.66 20.92 -22.56
CA GLY A 5 33.20 19.91 -23.47
C GLY A 5 34.73 19.90 -23.46
N SER A 6 35.32 18.82 -24.00
CA SER A 6 36.77 18.74 -24.24
C SER A 6 37.27 19.96 -25.01
N PHE A 7 38.50 20.38 -24.70
CA PHE A 7 39.16 21.48 -25.38
C PHE A 7 39.25 21.24 -26.91
N PRO A 8 39.05 22.28 -27.74
CA PRO A 8 39.07 22.14 -29.18
C PRO A 8 40.48 21.82 -29.70
N GLY A 9 40.72 20.56 -30.06
CA GLY A 9 41.95 20.14 -30.75
C GLY A 9 41.81 20.28 -32.27
N PHE A 10 42.54 21.21 -32.88
CA PHE A 10 42.59 21.35 -34.34
C PHE A 10 43.68 20.44 -34.93
N ALA A 11 43.31 19.61 -35.91
CA ALA A 11 44.20 18.63 -36.56
C ALA A 11 45.40 19.32 -37.25
N GLY A 12 46.61 18.85 -36.94
CA GLY A 12 47.88 19.43 -37.39
C GLY A 12 48.21 19.18 -38.86
N ARG A 13 48.85 20.18 -39.48
CA ARG A 13 49.50 20.12 -40.80
C ARG A 13 50.98 19.69 -40.60
N PRO A 14 51.57 18.84 -41.49
CA PRO A 14 52.96 18.37 -41.36
C PRO A 14 54.00 19.51 -41.36
N PRO A 15 55.26 19.26 -40.92
CA PRO A 15 56.29 20.30 -40.77
C PRO A 15 56.63 20.90 -42.13
N GLY A 16 56.08 22.10 -42.38
CA GLY A 16 56.37 22.92 -43.55
C GLY A 16 57.54 23.87 -43.33
N PRO A 17 57.95 24.64 -44.37
CA PRO A 17 58.96 25.69 -44.24
C PRO A 17 58.63 26.69 -43.10
N ALA A 18 59.65 27.44 -42.66
CA ALA A 18 59.51 28.47 -41.62
C ALA A 18 58.28 29.35 -41.89
N MET A 19 57.47 29.56 -40.85
CA MET A 19 56.18 30.26 -40.98
C MET A 19 56.39 31.67 -41.53
N ASP A 20 55.48 32.11 -42.40
CA ASP A 20 55.40 33.51 -42.73
C ASP A 20 54.78 34.31 -41.56
N ARG A 21 54.89 35.64 -41.62
CA ARG A 21 54.38 36.52 -40.57
C ARG A 21 52.87 36.37 -40.34
N GLU A 22 52.07 36.27 -41.41
CA GLU A 22 50.62 36.19 -41.31
C GLU A 22 50.17 34.82 -40.77
N GLU A 23 50.91 33.75 -41.08
CA GLU A 23 50.75 32.43 -40.49
C GLU A 23 51.08 32.44 -38.99
N ALA A 24 52.17 33.10 -38.58
CA ALA A 24 52.54 33.24 -37.17
C ALA A 24 51.50 34.05 -36.38
N ASP A 25 51.04 35.19 -36.91
CA ASP A 25 49.98 36.01 -36.29
C ASP A 25 48.67 35.24 -36.14
N ARG A 26 48.26 34.49 -37.18
CA ARG A 26 47.07 33.62 -37.11
C ARG A 26 47.25 32.47 -36.12
N ALA A 27 48.46 31.91 -35.98
CA ALA A 27 48.73 30.85 -35.02
C ALA A 27 48.65 31.36 -33.57
N LEU A 28 49.26 32.51 -33.29
CA LEU A 28 49.20 33.14 -31.97
C LEU A 28 47.77 33.56 -31.59
N ALA A 29 46.97 34.05 -32.54
CA ALA A 29 45.56 34.36 -32.30
C ALA A 29 44.75 33.10 -31.95
N ARG A 30 44.99 31.98 -32.66
CA ARG A 30 44.33 30.70 -32.36
C ARG A 30 44.72 30.15 -30.98
N LEU A 31 46.01 30.13 -30.66
CA LEU A 31 46.52 29.67 -29.37
C LEU A 31 46.07 30.58 -28.23
N GLY A 32 45.91 31.88 -28.48
CA GLY A 32 45.31 32.81 -27.51
C GLY A 32 43.86 32.44 -27.16
N ALA A 33 43.03 32.16 -28.16
CA ALA A 33 41.66 31.71 -27.93
C ALA A 33 41.61 30.32 -27.25
N GLU A 34 42.53 29.43 -27.60
CA GLU A 34 42.66 28.12 -26.94
C GLU A 34 43.07 28.28 -25.47
N HIS A 35 44.02 29.16 -25.15
CA HIS A 35 44.41 29.49 -23.78
C HIS A 35 43.23 29.97 -22.93
N GLU A 36 42.44 30.94 -23.41
CA GLU A 36 41.26 31.46 -22.70
C GLU A 36 40.20 30.37 -22.49
N ALA A 37 39.99 29.48 -23.48
CA ALA A 37 39.09 28.35 -23.35
C ALA A 37 39.60 27.32 -22.32
N ILE A 38 40.92 27.11 -22.28
CA ILE A 38 41.56 26.24 -21.31
C ILE A 38 41.37 26.77 -19.89
N GLU A 39 41.74 28.03 -19.66
CA GLU A 39 41.60 28.73 -18.39
C GLU A 39 40.16 28.65 -17.86
N THR A 40 39.19 28.98 -18.72
CA THR A 40 37.77 28.96 -18.36
C THR A 40 37.32 27.58 -17.88
N SER A 41 37.76 26.50 -18.54
CA SER A 41 37.36 25.14 -18.14
C SER A 41 38.07 24.68 -16.86
N LEU A 42 39.32 25.08 -16.64
CA LEU A 42 40.04 24.78 -15.39
C LEU A 42 39.39 25.46 -14.18
N LEU A 43 38.98 26.72 -14.34
CA LEU A 43 38.20 27.45 -13.33
C LEU A 43 36.85 26.78 -13.08
N ALA A 44 36.16 26.34 -14.13
CA ALA A 44 34.89 25.60 -13.98
C ALA A 44 35.06 24.27 -13.21
N LEU A 45 36.18 23.56 -13.42
CA LEU A 45 36.50 22.35 -12.64
C LEU A 45 36.82 22.68 -11.18
N GLN A 46 37.48 23.81 -10.92
CA GLN A 46 37.79 24.27 -9.56
C GLN A 46 36.53 24.66 -8.78
N ASP A 47 35.60 25.36 -9.42
CA ASP A 47 34.36 25.83 -8.80
C ASP A 47 33.25 24.76 -8.72
N HIS A 48 33.52 23.55 -9.23
CA HIS A 48 32.53 22.49 -9.27
C HIS A 48 32.10 22.05 -7.86
N ALA A 49 30.78 21.96 -7.64
CA ALA A 49 30.20 21.61 -6.33
C ALA A 49 30.71 20.26 -5.80
N GLY A 50 30.67 19.20 -6.63
CA GLY A 50 31.24 17.89 -6.31
C GLY A 50 32.71 17.93 -5.85
N ARG A 51 33.55 18.81 -6.42
CA ARG A 51 34.95 18.93 -6.02
C ARG A 51 35.06 19.51 -4.61
N ARG A 52 34.35 20.60 -4.33
CA ARG A 52 34.33 21.21 -2.99
C ARG A 52 33.87 20.23 -1.91
N LEU A 53 32.91 19.36 -2.24
CA LEU A 53 32.45 18.31 -1.34
C LEU A 53 33.52 17.23 -1.12
N LEU A 54 34.22 16.80 -2.18
CA LEU A 54 35.34 15.84 -2.08
C LEU A 54 36.49 16.39 -1.22
N GLU A 55 36.81 17.67 -1.33
CA GLU A 55 37.86 18.33 -0.54
C GLU A 55 37.48 18.48 0.95
N GLY A 56 36.19 18.63 1.26
CA GLY A 56 35.70 18.86 2.63
C GLY A 56 35.24 17.61 3.38
N ALA A 57 35.08 16.47 2.71
CA ALA A 57 34.53 15.24 3.30
C ALA A 57 35.61 14.27 3.80
N GLU A 58 35.31 13.51 4.85
CA GLU A 58 36.12 12.36 5.26
C GLU A 58 35.88 11.17 4.31
N LEU A 59 36.60 11.17 3.19
CA LEU A 59 36.45 10.15 2.16
C LEU A 59 36.96 8.79 2.63
N THR A 60 36.31 7.71 2.20
CA THR A 60 36.69 6.30 2.46
C THR A 60 36.66 5.47 1.18
N GLY A 61 37.19 4.25 1.24
CA GLY A 61 37.04 3.24 0.18
C GLY A 61 37.53 3.70 -1.20
N VAL A 62 36.72 3.42 -2.23
CA VAL A 62 37.08 3.66 -3.64
C VAL A 62 37.19 5.16 -3.92
N THR A 63 36.33 5.96 -3.30
CA THR A 63 36.35 7.41 -3.48
C THR A 63 37.66 8.02 -2.97
N ARG A 64 38.16 7.58 -1.81
CA ARG A 64 39.46 8.05 -1.28
C ARG A 64 40.62 7.74 -2.24
N GLU A 65 40.70 6.50 -2.72
CA GLU A 65 41.79 6.06 -3.62
C GLU A 65 41.78 6.83 -4.93
N ARG A 66 40.60 6.96 -5.54
CA ARG A 66 40.44 7.72 -6.79
C ARG A 66 40.71 9.21 -6.59
N TRP A 67 40.28 9.79 -5.46
CA TRP A 67 40.46 11.21 -5.19
C TRP A 67 41.93 11.58 -5.04
N ALA A 68 42.71 10.78 -4.31
CA ALA A 68 44.15 11.00 -4.17
C ALA A 68 44.92 10.96 -5.50
N THR A 69 44.42 10.20 -6.49
CA THR A 69 44.99 10.16 -7.84
C THR A 69 44.52 11.35 -8.68
N THR A 70 43.26 11.73 -8.56
CA THR A 70 42.68 12.91 -9.23
C THR A 70 43.29 14.22 -8.72
N GLU A 71 43.55 14.36 -7.41
CA GLU A 71 44.18 15.54 -6.82
C GLU A 71 45.60 15.77 -7.40
N ARG A 72 46.39 14.70 -7.51
CA ARG A 72 47.69 14.74 -8.20
C ARG A 72 47.54 15.09 -9.68
N SER A 73 46.53 14.53 -10.35
CA SER A 73 46.24 14.83 -11.76
C SER A 73 45.84 16.29 -11.98
N ILE A 74 45.07 16.88 -11.06
CA ILE A 74 44.67 18.30 -11.08
C ILE A 74 45.90 19.19 -10.84
N THR A 75 46.78 18.81 -9.92
CA THR A 75 48.03 19.54 -9.67
C THR A 75 48.92 19.56 -10.91
N LEU A 76 49.10 18.39 -11.55
CA LEU A 76 49.80 18.25 -12.82
C LEU A 76 49.17 19.09 -13.95
N LEU A 77 47.84 19.10 -14.02
CA LEU A 77 47.09 19.85 -15.03
C LEU A 77 47.36 21.36 -14.95
N TRP A 78 47.40 21.93 -13.74
CA TRP A 78 47.78 23.32 -13.54
C TRP A 78 49.25 23.59 -13.89
N GLY A 79 50.16 22.67 -13.54
CA GLY A 79 51.57 22.77 -13.95
C GLY A 79 51.76 22.75 -15.47
N TYR A 80 50.97 21.95 -16.19
CA TYR A 80 50.95 21.94 -17.66
C TYR A 80 50.36 23.23 -18.24
N PHE A 81 49.30 23.76 -17.62
CA PHE A 81 48.72 25.04 -18.02
C PHE A 81 49.72 26.20 -17.85
N ASP A 82 50.44 26.26 -16.74
CA ASP A 82 51.44 27.30 -16.48
C ASP A 82 52.59 27.22 -17.51
N ALA A 83 53.05 26.01 -17.84
CA ALA A 83 54.07 25.80 -18.87
C ALA A 83 53.58 26.21 -20.27
N TYR A 84 52.31 25.91 -20.60
CA TYR A 84 51.67 26.34 -21.84
C TYR A 84 51.54 27.87 -21.91
N ALA A 85 51.10 28.50 -20.83
CA ALA A 85 50.96 29.95 -20.72
C ALA A 85 52.30 30.66 -20.88
N GLY A 86 53.36 30.15 -20.23
CA GLY A 86 54.72 30.67 -20.36
C GLY A 86 55.27 30.58 -21.78
N ALA A 87 55.07 29.44 -22.46
CA ALA A 87 55.49 29.26 -23.86
C ALA A 87 54.72 30.17 -24.83
N LEU A 88 53.43 30.40 -24.59
CA LEU A 88 52.62 31.32 -25.38
C LEU A 88 53.05 32.78 -25.19
N GLU A 89 53.40 33.17 -23.96
CA GLU A 89 53.90 34.51 -23.66
C GLU A 89 55.28 34.74 -24.30
N GLU A 90 56.19 33.75 -24.22
CA GLU A 90 57.49 33.81 -24.91
C GLU A 90 57.31 33.96 -26.42
N ALA A 91 56.35 33.26 -27.02
CA ALA A 91 56.03 33.39 -28.44
C ALA A 91 55.49 34.80 -28.79
N ARG A 92 54.65 35.39 -27.93
CA ARG A 92 54.16 36.77 -28.10
C ARG A 92 55.29 37.77 -27.98
N ASP A 93 56.20 37.59 -27.02
CA ASP A 93 57.37 38.45 -26.82
C ASP A 93 58.29 38.42 -28.04
N ILE A 94 58.64 37.24 -28.56
CA ILE A 94 59.46 37.10 -29.77
C ILE A 94 58.80 37.83 -30.94
N ARG A 95 57.48 37.71 -31.10
CA ARG A 95 56.73 38.39 -32.15
C ARG A 95 56.63 39.91 -31.96
N ALA A 96 56.61 40.39 -30.72
CA ALA A 96 56.49 41.81 -30.36
C ALA A 96 57.82 42.58 -30.44
N ARG A 97 58.97 41.89 -30.35
CA ARG A 97 60.32 42.50 -30.40
C ARG A 97 60.54 43.44 -31.59
N ARG A 98 59.95 43.14 -32.75
CA ARG A 98 60.17 43.90 -33.99
C ARG A 98 58.89 44.06 -34.82
N ARG A 99 58.72 45.23 -35.44
CA ARG A 99 57.62 45.51 -36.37
C ARG A 99 57.63 44.59 -37.60
N HIS A 100 58.80 44.08 -38.00
CA HIS A 100 58.97 43.08 -39.05
C HIS A 100 59.96 42.01 -38.57
N PRO A 101 59.49 40.78 -38.25
CA PRO A 101 60.35 39.70 -37.74
C PRO A 101 61.44 39.34 -38.75
N ASN A 102 62.67 39.09 -38.30
CA ASN A 102 63.72 38.59 -39.18
C ASN A 102 63.58 37.06 -39.37
N ARG A 103 64.44 36.47 -40.21
CA ARG A 103 64.41 35.02 -40.47
C ARG A 103 64.70 34.16 -39.23
N GLU A 104 65.50 34.66 -38.29
CA GLU A 104 65.79 33.98 -37.02
C GLU A 104 64.59 34.04 -36.07
N ASP A 105 63.91 35.19 -35.97
CA ASP A 105 62.69 35.38 -35.19
C ASP A 105 61.58 34.44 -35.69
N LEU A 106 61.41 34.32 -37.01
CA LEU A 106 60.44 33.39 -37.63
C LEU A 106 60.83 31.91 -37.45
N ALA A 107 62.12 31.58 -37.45
CA ALA A 107 62.59 30.23 -37.18
C ALA A 107 62.35 29.84 -35.70
N ALA A 108 62.68 30.74 -34.76
CA ALA A 108 62.42 30.57 -33.34
C ALA A 108 60.92 30.44 -33.03
N LEU A 109 60.08 31.26 -33.67
CA LEU A 109 58.62 31.13 -33.57
C LEU A 109 58.12 29.80 -34.15
N THR A 110 58.68 29.35 -35.27
CA THR A 110 58.27 28.06 -35.86
C THR A 110 58.65 26.89 -34.96
N GLU A 111 59.83 26.92 -34.34
CA GLU A 111 60.30 25.90 -33.40
C GLU A 111 59.46 25.89 -32.11
N LEU A 112 59.14 27.06 -31.55
CA LEU A 112 58.32 27.18 -30.35
C LEU A 112 56.87 26.74 -30.58
N LEU A 113 56.31 27.03 -31.76
CA LEU A 113 54.90 26.75 -32.07
C LEU A 113 54.64 25.37 -32.67
N ARG A 114 55.63 24.76 -33.34
CA ARG A 114 55.48 23.45 -34.02
C ARG A 114 56.46 22.37 -33.53
N GLY A 115 57.50 22.74 -32.79
CA GLY A 115 58.52 21.82 -32.27
C GLY A 115 58.27 21.43 -30.80
N GLU A 116 59.18 20.62 -30.27
CA GLU A 116 59.20 20.17 -28.87
C GLU A 116 59.91 21.19 -27.97
N ALA A 117 59.31 22.37 -27.81
CA ALA A 117 59.94 23.48 -27.11
C ALA A 117 59.54 23.60 -25.63
N VAL A 118 58.41 23.03 -25.22
CA VAL A 118 57.92 23.16 -23.84
C VAL A 118 58.55 22.09 -22.97
N THR A 119 59.35 22.49 -21.99
CA THR A 119 59.98 21.57 -21.04
C THR A 119 59.20 21.62 -19.73
N VAL A 120 58.66 20.47 -19.30
CA VAL A 120 57.96 20.35 -18.02
C VAL A 120 58.73 19.39 -17.12
N ALA A 121 58.80 19.70 -15.82
CA ALA A 121 59.32 18.76 -14.83
C ALA A 121 58.46 17.49 -14.84
N ASN A 122 59.08 16.31 -14.81
CA ASN A 122 58.37 15.04 -14.66
C ASN A 122 58.39 14.63 -13.17
N PRO A 123 57.31 14.87 -12.41
CA PRO A 123 57.27 14.51 -10.99
C PRO A 123 57.13 13.00 -10.75
N ASP A 124 56.73 12.22 -11.77
CA ASP A 124 56.57 10.75 -11.71
C ASP A 124 57.81 10.00 -12.22
N ALA A 125 58.97 10.68 -12.31
CA ALA A 125 60.23 10.07 -12.72
C ALA A 125 60.71 9.02 -11.70
N VAL A 126 60.15 7.82 -11.77
CA VAL A 126 60.62 6.65 -11.03
C VAL A 126 61.83 6.07 -11.77
N PRO A 127 63.01 5.94 -11.13
CA PRO A 127 64.14 5.26 -11.75
C PRO A 127 63.77 3.79 -11.98
N PRO A 128 63.89 3.24 -13.20
CA PRO A 128 63.67 1.82 -13.41
C PRO A 128 64.68 1.00 -12.58
N PRO A 129 64.29 -0.14 -11.98
CA PRO A 129 65.14 -0.89 -11.05
C PRO A 129 66.38 -1.54 -11.70
N SER A 130 66.56 -1.45 -13.02
CA SER A 130 67.67 -2.11 -13.71
C SER A 130 68.03 -1.51 -15.07
N ALA A 131 68.05 -0.19 -15.22
CA ALA A 131 68.61 0.44 -16.42
C ALA A 131 69.51 1.63 -16.07
N THR A 132 70.76 1.57 -16.53
CA THR A 132 71.84 2.55 -16.44
C THR A 132 71.58 3.81 -17.31
N GLY A 133 70.35 4.36 -17.27
CA GLY A 133 69.98 5.62 -17.92
C GLY A 133 69.66 6.69 -16.87
N PRO A 134 70.04 7.97 -17.09
CA PRO A 134 69.68 9.05 -16.17
C PRO A 134 68.16 9.16 -16.06
N ALA A 135 67.64 9.34 -14.84
CA ALA A 135 66.24 9.67 -14.64
C ALA A 135 65.90 10.91 -15.48
N ARG A 136 64.90 10.82 -16.37
CA ARG A 136 64.43 11.99 -17.13
C ARG A 136 63.61 12.85 -16.17
N LEU A 137 64.29 13.76 -15.48
CA LEU A 137 63.68 14.74 -14.56
C LEU A 137 62.81 15.78 -15.28
N SER A 138 62.89 15.84 -16.60
CA SER A 138 62.13 16.75 -17.44
C SER A 138 61.72 16.07 -18.75
N GLU A 139 60.48 16.30 -19.17
CA GLU A 139 59.95 15.89 -20.47
C GLU A 139 59.77 17.11 -21.37
N ARG A 140 59.94 16.90 -22.68
CA ARG A 140 59.70 17.91 -23.70
C ARG A 140 58.44 17.56 -24.46
N PHE A 141 57.58 18.55 -24.65
CA PHE A 141 56.32 18.43 -25.36
C PHE A 141 56.23 19.52 -26.42
N SER A 142 55.57 19.19 -27.54
CA SER A 142 54.96 20.22 -28.37
C SER A 142 53.72 20.81 -27.68
N LEU A 143 53.32 22.03 -28.05
CA LEU A 143 52.09 22.64 -27.51
C LEU A 143 50.86 21.76 -27.76
N GLN A 144 50.81 21.07 -28.90
CA GLN A 144 49.70 20.17 -29.23
C GLN A 144 49.66 18.93 -28.33
N GLU A 145 50.81 18.31 -28.07
CA GLU A 145 50.89 17.15 -27.17
C GLU A 145 50.57 17.54 -25.73
N LEU A 146 51.02 18.72 -25.29
CA LEU A 146 50.71 19.24 -23.97
C LEU A 146 49.20 19.42 -23.79
N VAL A 147 48.53 20.06 -24.75
CA VAL A 147 47.06 20.18 -24.73
C VAL A 147 46.40 18.81 -24.77
N ALA A 148 46.83 17.88 -25.63
CA ALA A 148 46.26 16.54 -25.67
C ALA A 148 46.36 15.81 -24.31
N ARG A 149 47.49 15.97 -23.61
CA ARG A 149 47.67 15.44 -22.24
C ARG A 149 46.81 16.15 -21.21
N MET A 150 46.71 17.48 -21.29
CA MET A 150 45.81 18.26 -20.44
C MET A 150 44.35 17.83 -20.61
N ASN A 151 43.90 17.61 -21.84
CA ASN A 151 42.55 17.13 -22.16
C ASN A 151 42.27 15.77 -21.50
N GLU A 152 43.25 14.86 -21.54
CA GLU A 152 43.15 13.52 -20.95
C GLU A 152 43.08 13.57 -19.42
N LEU A 153 43.87 14.43 -18.78
CA LEU A 153 43.85 14.63 -17.32
C LEU A 153 42.57 15.35 -16.87
N TYR A 154 42.15 16.38 -17.61
CA TYR A 154 40.91 17.11 -17.36
C TYR A 154 39.70 16.18 -17.47
N ALA A 155 39.58 15.40 -18.54
CA ALA A 155 38.45 14.48 -18.73
C ALA A 155 38.36 13.44 -17.61
N ARG A 156 39.49 12.87 -17.19
CA ARG A 156 39.55 11.92 -16.05
C ARG A 156 39.16 12.56 -14.73
N SER A 157 39.65 13.77 -14.47
CA SER A 157 39.36 14.52 -13.24
C SER A 157 37.89 14.93 -13.17
N LEU A 158 37.36 15.44 -14.29
CA LEU A 158 35.95 15.83 -14.41
C LEU A 158 35.02 14.63 -14.27
N ASP A 159 35.35 13.48 -14.86
CA ASP A 159 34.54 12.25 -14.75
C ASP A 159 34.34 11.84 -13.30
N MET A 160 35.41 11.84 -12.50
CA MET A 160 35.34 11.55 -11.07
C MET A 160 34.45 12.56 -10.30
N VAL A 161 34.64 13.85 -10.55
CA VAL A 161 33.92 14.92 -9.85
C VAL A 161 32.43 14.87 -10.17
N VAL A 162 32.08 14.70 -11.45
CA VAL A 162 30.69 14.60 -11.92
C VAL A 162 30.03 13.32 -11.43
N ALA A 163 30.74 12.18 -11.42
CA ALA A 163 30.22 10.93 -10.89
C ALA A 163 29.87 11.04 -9.39
N SER A 164 30.76 11.64 -8.60
CA SER A 164 30.55 11.83 -7.15
C SER A 164 29.38 12.78 -6.89
N ASP A 165 29.33 13.91 -7.62
CA ASP A 165 28.25 14.90 -7.55
C ASP A 165 26.87 14.29 -7.90
N SER A 166 26.84 13.45 -8.93
CA SER A 166 25.61 12.76 -9.37
C SER A 166 25.06 11.83 -8.29
N VAL A 167 25.94 11.12 -7.58
CA VAL A 167 25.55 10.24 -6.46
C VAL A 167 25.03 11.06 -5.28
N TRP A 168 25.77 12.09 -4.85
CA TRP A 168 25.37 12.94 -3.73
C TRP A 168 24.14 13.80 -4.01
N SER A 169 23.87 14.12 -5.27
CA SER A 169 22.63 14.82 -5.64
C SER A 169 21.40 13.90 -5.61
N ALA A 170 21.58 12.59 -5.83
CA ALA A 170 20.47 11.66 -6.00
C ALA A 170 20.15 10.82 -4.74
N LEU A 171 21.17 10.23 -4.11
CA LEU A 171 20.96 9.21 -3.08
C LEU A 171 20.54 9.75 -1.70
N PRO A 172 21.03 10.90 -1.20
CA PRO A 172 20.62 11.42 0.11
C PRO A 172 19.11 11.64 0.24
N ALA A 173 18.49 12.31 -0.73
CA ALA A 173 17.04 12.53 -0.74
C ALA A 173 16.26 11.20 -0.74
N ARG A 174 16.78 10.18 -1.43
CA ARG A 174 16.19 8.84 -1.46
C ARG A 174 16.27 8.14 -0.10
N ILE A 175 17.39 8.28 0.62
CA ILE A 175 17.53 7.75 1.98
C ILE A 175 16.55 8.43 2.92
N ASP A 176 16.39 9.74 2.82
CA ASP A 176 15.48 10.48 3.70
C ASP A 176 14.03 10.06 3.50
N LEU A 177 13.61 9.82 2.25
CA LEU A 177 12.29 9.27 1.96
C LEU A 177 12.10 7.87 2.55
N LEU A 178 13.09 6.98 2.41
CA LEU A 178 13.03 5.63 2.97
C LEU A 178 13.05 5.64 4.51
N ALA A 179 13.85 6.51 5.13
CA ALA A 179 13.90 6.66 6.57
C ALA A 179 12.57 7.19 7.14
N ALA A 180 11.92 8.12 6.44
CA ALA A 180 10.61 8.62 6.82
C ALA A 180 9.53 7.52 6.73
N GLU A 181 9.56 6.69 5.68
CA GLU A 181 8.65 5.54 5.56
C GLU A 181 8.92 4.50 6.64
N LEU A 182 10.19 4.17 6.89
CA LEU A 182 10.59 3.26 7.97
C LEU A 182 10.06 3.73 9.32
N HIS A 183 10.17 5.04 9.62
CA HIS A 183 9.64 5.60 10.85
C HIS A 183 8.11 5.46 10.98
N ARG A 184 7.37 5.67 9.88
CA ARG A 184 5.91 5.45 9.84
C ARG A 184 5.57 3.98 10.08
N THR A 185 6.23 3.06 9.37
CA THR A 185 6.01 1.61 9.51
C THR A 185 6.36 1.12 10.92
N ARG A 186 7.45 1.62 11.53
CA ARG A 186 7.80 1.32 12.93
C ARG A 186 6.75 1.83 13.92
N SER A 187 6.19 3.02 13.68
CA SER A 187 5.11 3.56 14.51
C SER A 187 3.83 2.73 14.40
N LEU A 188 3.49 2.28 13.19
CA LEU A 188 2.39 1.35 12.95
C LEU A 188 2.64 0.03 13.67
N ALA A 189 3.79 -0.63 13.41
CA ALA A 189 4.21 -1.85 14.10
C ALA A 189 4.10 -1.72 15.62
N HIS A 190 4.53 -0.56 16.16
CA HIS A 190 4.45 -0.29 17.59
C HIS A 190 3.02 -0.37 18.11
N SER A 191 2.08 0.26 17.39
CA SER A 191 0.65 0.30 17.72
C SER A 191 -0.04 -1.06 17.62
N VAL A 192 0.38 -1.92 16.68
CA VAL A 192 -0.20 -3.26 16.51
C VAL A 192 0.45 -4.30 17.46
N GLY A 193 1.50 -3.91 18.18
CA GLY A 193 2.21 -4.81 19.12
C GLY A 193 3.27 -5.69 18.44
N VAL A 194 3.66 -5.38 17.20
CA VAL A 194 4.80 -6.02 16.54
C VAL A 194 6.07 -5.46 17.19
N ARG A 195 6.92 -6.36 17.72
CA ARG A 195 8.17 -6.04 18.42
C ARG A 195 9.30 -6.94 17.90
N PRO A 196 10.54 -6.44 17.85
CA PRO A 196 11.70 -7.30 17.60
C PRO A 196 11.77 -8.44 18.62
N GLY A 197 12.17 -9.63 18.17
CA GLY A 197 12.26 -10.87 18.93
C GLY A 197 10.92 -11.59 19.17
N GLU A 198 9.79 -10.91 19.02
CA GLU A 198 8.45 -11.49 19.20
C GLU A 198 7.76 -11.78 17.86
N HIS A 199 8.10 -11.03 16.80
CA HIS A 199 7.49 -11.17 15.49
C HIS A 199 8.53 -10.92 14.37
N PRO A 200 8.57 -11.74 13.30
CA PRO A 200 9.52 -11.61 12.18
C PRO A 200 9.57 -10.21 11.57
N ALA A 201 8.40 -9.62 11.25
CA ALA A 201 8.31 -8.22 10.80
C ALA A 201 8.97 -7.19 11.74
N GLY A 202 9.08 -7.47 13.04
CA GLY A 202 9.81 -6.62 13.98
C GLY A 202 11.33 -6.72 13.81
N ASP A 203 11.83 -7.93 13.60
CA ASP A 203 13.24 -8.21 13.32
C ASP A 203 13.65 -7.63 11.95
N ASP A 204 12.81 -7.81 10.93
CA ASP A 204 13.03 -7.27 9.59
C ASP A 204 13.10 -5.73 9.61
N LEU A 205 12.28 -5.05 10.43
CA LEU A 205 12.37 -3.59 10.61
C LEU A 205 13.71 -3.17 11.23
N GLU A 206 14.27 -3.97 12.13
CA GLU A 206 15.57 -3.71 12.75
C GLU A 206 16.70 -3.89 11.72
N GLU A 207 16.69 -4.97 10.96
CA GLU A 207 17.64 -5.22 9.86
C GLU A 207 17.60 -4.10 8.81
N ILE A 208 16.39 -3.68 8.38
CA ILE A 208 16.23 -2.57 7.43
C ILE A 208 16.75 -1.25 8.03
N THR A 209 16.58 -1.04 9.34
CA THR A 209 17.09 0.15 10.03
C THR A 209 18.62 0.19 9.99
N GLU A 210 19.28 -0.94 10.26
CA GLU A 210 20.73 -1.07 10.21
C GLU A 210 21.27 -0.90 8.78
N GLU A 211 20.62 -1.50 7.79
CA GLU A 211 21.01 -1.37 6.38
C GLU A 211 20.87 0.08 5.90
N LEU A 212 19.77 0.78 6.19
CA LEU A 212 19.61 2.20 5.82
C LEU A 212 20.60 3.12 6.53
N THR A 213 20.96 2.81 7.78
CA THR A 213 21.97 3.56 8.54
C THR A 213 23.35 3.36 7.91
N THR A 214 23.69 2.12 7.55
CA THR A 214 24.92 1.76 6.86
C THR A 214 25.02 2.44 5.49
N LEU A 215 23.95 2.39 4.70
CA LEU A 215 23.86 3.05 3.39
C LEU A 215 24.06 4.57 3.50
N ARG A 216 23.51 5.21 4.54
CA ARG A 216 23.70 6.65 4.76
C ARG A 216 25.16 7.00 5.01
N VAL A 217 25.83 6.26 5.89
CA VAL A 217 27.26 6.49 6.16
C VAL A 217 28.08 6.25 4.90
N GLN A 218 27.84 5.14 4.20
CA GLN A 218 28.61 4.77 3.00
C GLN A 218 28.44 5.76 1.84
N VAL A 219 27.24 6.29 1.58
CA VAL A 219 27.06 7.29 0.51
C VAL A 219 27.77 8.60 0.82
N ILE A 220 27.78 9.02 2.08
CA ILE A 220 28.45 10.27 2.47
C ILE A 220 29.96 10.12 2.35
N SER A 221 30.54 8.99 2.77
CA SER A 221 31.99 8.80 2.79
C SER A 221 32.58 8.16 1.53
N ASP A 222 31.81 7.37 0.76
CA ASP A 222 32.25 6.67 -0.44
C ASP A 222 31.18 6.68 -1.56
N PRO A 223 30.87 7.85 -2.16
CA PRO A 223 29.88 7.95 -3.24
C PRO A 223 30.22 7.10 -4.48
N LEU A 224 31.49 6.95 -4.84
CA LEU A 224 31.88 6.19 -6.03
C LEU A 224 31.65 4.68 -5.89
N ALA A 225 31.50 4.15 -4.67
CA ALA A 225 31.02 2.78 -4.48
C ALA A 225 29.60 2.56 -5.01
N PHE A 226 28.82 3.63 -5.16
CA PHE A 226 27.47 3.63 -5.72
C PHE A 226 27.43 4.19 -7.14
N TRP A 227 28.54 4.17 -7.87
CA TRP A 227 28.57 4.61 -9.26
C TRP A 227 28.68 3.43 -10.21
N LEU A 228 27.75 3.34 -11.17
CA LEU A 228 27.81 2.40 -12.27
C LEU A 228 28.30 3.13 -13.53
N PRO A 229 29.49 2.82 -14.04
CA PRO A 229 29.94 3.38 -15.31
C PRO A 229 29.01 2.90 -16.43
N GLY A 230 28.59 3.81 -17.30
CA GLY A 230 27.72 3.47 -18.43
C GLY A 230 28.50 2.89 -19.60
N PRO A 231 27.84 2.10 -20.47
CA PRO A 231 28.50 1.50 -21.62
C PRO A 231 28.83 2.56 -22.68
N GLY A 232 30.11 2.72 -23.01
CA GLY A 232 30.55 3.33 -24.27
C GLY A 232 30.49 4.85 -24.39
N SER A 233 30.25 5.60 -23.31
CA SER A 233 30.38 7.06 -23.35
C SER A 233 31.82 7.48 -23.09
N ALA A 234 32.48 8.07 -24.09
CA ALA A 234 33.73 8.80 -23.91
C ALA A 234 33.54 10.18 -23.23
N ALA A 235 32.29 10.59 -23.00
CA ALA A 235 31.97 11.84 -22.31
C ALA A 235 32.06 11.65 -20.78
N PRO A 236 32.72 12.58 -20.06
CA PRO A 236 32.77 12.59 -18.60
C PRO A 236 31.38 12.50 -17.97
N GLY A 237 31.22 11.68 -16.94
CA GLY A 237 29.95 11.48 -16.24
C GLY A 237 28.97 10.54 -16.94
N GLY A 238 29.42 9.76 -17.93
CA GLY A 238 28.60 8.84 -18.72
C GLY A 238 28.13 7.58 -17.96
N GLY A 239 27.69 7.70 -16.71
CA GLY A 239 27.21 6.60 -15.86
C GLY A 239 25.96 6.97 -15.07
N ARG A 240 25.65 6.17 -14.04
CA ARG A 240 24.49 6.41 -13.17
C ARG A 240 24.73 5.95 -11.74
N PRO A 241 24.05 6.55 -10.74
CA PRO A 241 24.05 6.01 -9.39
C PRO A 241 23.42 4.59 -9.33
N ASP A 242 24.04 3.68 -8.58
CA ASP A 242 23.49 2.37 -8.25
C ASP A 242 22.41 2.50 -7.18
N THR A 243 21.16 2.26 -7.58
CA THR A 243 20.01 2.26 -6.66
C THR A 243 19.65 0.88 -6.15
N SER A 244 20.36 -0.18 -6.55
CA SER A 244 19.93 -1.57 -6.34
C SER A 244 19.69 -1.93 -4.87
N ARG A 245 20.58 -1.50 -3.96
CA ARG A 245 20.40 -1.71 -2.50
C ARG A 245 19.21 -0.92 -1.95
N TYR A 246 19.01 0.31 -2.41
CA TYR A 246 17.86 1.13 -2.03
C TYR A 246 16.54 0.53 -2.52
N ASP A 247 16.52 0.01 -3.74
CA ASP A 247 15.37 -0.65 -4.32
C ASP A 247 15.03 -1.96 -3.58
N ARG A 248 16.04 -2.68 -3.08
CA ARG A 248 15.84 -3.86 -2.23
C ARG A 248 15.29 -3.47 -0.86
N ALA A 249 15.90 -2.50 -0.18
CA ALA A 249 15.43 -2.00 1.12
C ALA A 249 14.00 -1.44 1.02
N ALA A 250 13.67 -0.73 -0.05
CA ALA A 250 12.32 -0.23 -0.31
C ALA A 250 11.28 -1.36 -0.44
N ARG A 251 11.61 -2.44 -1.18
CA ARG A 251 10.72 -3.60 -1.33
C ARG A 251 10.56 -4.34 -0.01
N ALA A 252 11.65 -4.60 0.70
CA ALA A 252 11.62 -5.25 2.01
C ALA A 252 10.74 -4.47 2.99
N LEU A 253 10.89 -3.15 3.04
CA LEU A 253 10.07 -2.29 3.90
C LEU A 253 8.58 -2.33 3.52
N GLU A 254 8.27 -2.36 2.22
CA GLU A 254 6.91 -2.45 1.72
C GLU A 254 6.28 -3.83 2.02
N ASP A 255 7.04 -4.91 1.91
CA ASP A 255 6.58 -6.26 2.26
C ASP A 255 6.28 -6.36 3.76
N VAL A 256 7.18 -5.82 4.60
CA VAL A 256 6.97 -5.73 6.05
C VAL A 256 5.75 -4.88 6.41
N ARG A 257 5.54 -3.74 5.71
CA ARG A 257 4.35 -2.91 5.89
C ARG A 257 3.07 -3.72 5.62
N ARG A 258 3.03 -4.52 4.54
CA ARG A 258 1.88 -5.38 4.22
C ARG A 258 1.64 -6.45 5.27
N GLU A 259 2.68 -7.06 5.83
CA GLU A 259 2.52 -8.01 6.94
C GLU A 259 1.90 -7.33 8.17
N ILE A 260 2.40 -6.16 8.55
CA ILE A 260 1.86 -5.40 9.70
C ILE A 260 0.39 -5.02 9.45
N GLU A 261 0.04 -4.60 8.24
CA GLU A 261 -1.34 -4.29 7.86
C GLU A 261 -2.24 -5.52 7.89
N ALA A 262 -1.74 -6.68 7.46
CA ALA A 262 -2.48 -7.93 7.56
C ALA A 262 -2.76 -8.31 9.03
N VAL A 263 -1.77 -8.15 9.92
CA VAL A 263 -1.97 -8.35 11.37
C VAL A 263 -3.02 -7.39 11.91
N LEU A 264 -2.96 -6.11 11.52
CA LEU A 264 -3.95 -5.11 11.94
C LEU A 264 -5.36 -5.50 11.46
N ALA A 265 -5.51 -5.91 10.20
CA ALA A 265 -6.78 -6.32 9.63
C ALA A 265 -7.39 -7.51 10.39
N VAL A 266 -6.59 -8.53 10.71
CA VAL A 266 -7.04 -9.69 11.50
C VAL A 266 -7.51 -9.27 12.90
N ARG A 267 -6.81 -8.33 13.55
CA ARG A 267 -7.21 -7.81 14.86
C ARG A 267 -8.55 -7.07 14.80
N GLN A 268 -8.73 -6.23 13.78
CA GLN A 268 -9.95 -5.45 13.58
C GLN A 268 -11.14 -6.35 13.25
N ASP A 269 -10.95 -7.36 12.40
CA ASP A 269 -12.00 -8.32 12.07
C ASP A 269 -12.46 -9.10 13.32
N ALA A 270 -11.51 -9.64 14.09
CA ALA A 270 -11.83 -10.35 15.33
C ALA A 270 -12.59 -9.47 16.34
N GLU A 271 -12.24 -8.19 16.43
CA GLU A 271 -12.94 -7.23 17.28
C GLU A 271 -14.38 -6.96 16.79
N ALA A 272 -14.56 -6.76 15.49
CA ALA A 272 -15.88 -6.58 14.90
C ALA A 272 -16.76 -7.83 15.08
N ARG A 273 -16.21 -9.04 14.91
CA ARG A 273 -16.89 -10.32 15.15
C ARG A 273 -17.35 -10.46 16.60
N LEU A 274 -16.48 -10.18 17.56
CA LEU A 274 -16.83 -10.21 18.98
C LEU A 274 -17.94 -9.20 19.35
N MET A 275 -17.92 -8.01 18.74
CA MET A 275 -19.00 -7.02 18.95
C MET A 275 -20.34 -7.53 18.38
N ARG A 276 -20.35 -8.11 17.18
CA ARG A 276 -21.55 -8.70 16.58
C ARG A 276 -22.10 -9.84 17.43
N LEU A 277 -21.24 -10.77 17.87
CA LEU A 277 -21.60 -11.86 18.77
C LEU A 277 -22.26 -11.36 20.06
N ARG A 278 -21.71 -10.32 20.68
CA ARG A 278 -22.28 -9.71 21.87
C ARG A 278 -23.69 -9.16 21.63
N ASP A 279 -23.92 -8.51 20.49
CA ASP A 279 -25.25 -7.99 20.12
C ASP A 279 -26.25 -9.13 19.87
N VAL A 280 -25.86 -10.17 19.14
CA VAL A 280 -26.72 -11.35 18.89
C VAL A 280 -27.13 -12.02 20.21
N LEU A 281 -26.18 -12.31 21.11
CA LEU A 281 -26.48 -12.90 22.41
C LEU A 281 -27.34 -11.98 23.28
N SER A 282 -27.10 -10.67 23.24
CA SER A 282 -27.94 -9.69 23.97
C SER A 282 -29.37 -9.62 23.43
N ARG A 283 -29.56 -9.84 22.12
CA ARG A 283 -30.90 -9.97 21.52
C ARG A 283 -31.56 -11.27 21.95
N ALA A 284 -30.84 -12.39 21.94
CA ALA A 284 -31.36 -13.69 22.38
C ALA A 284 -31.83 -13.63 23.84
N ASP A 285 -31.04 -13.05 24.74
CA ASP A 285 -31.40 -12.92 26.16
C ASP A 285 -32.64 -12.02 26.38
N ARG A 286 -32.76 -10.91 25.63
CA ARG A 286 -33.97 -10.08 25.65
C ARG A 286 -35.20 -10.86 25.19
N THR A 287 -35.10 -11.58 24.07
CA THR A 287 -36.21 -12.40 23.56
C THR A 287 -36.59 -13.52 24.54
N LEU A 288 -35.63 -14.15 25.22
CA LEU A 288 -35.93 -15.14 26.26
C LEU A 288 -36.61 -14.50 27.48
N THR A 289 -36.20 -13.29 27.86
CA THR A 289 -36.84 -12.54 28.95
C THR A 289 -38.29 -12.16 28.61
N GLU A 290 -38.52 -11.70 27.39
CA GLU A 290 -39.87 -11.48 26.85
C GLU A 290 -40.71 -12.77 26.86
N ALA A 291 -40.14 -13.89 26.42
CA ALA A 291 -40.82 -15.19 26.45
C ALA A 291 -41.18 -15.63 27.88
N ARG A 292 -40.32 -15.40 28.87
CA ARG A 292 -40.64 -15.69 30.29
C ARG A 292 -41.77 -14.81 30.81
N ALA A 293 -41.76 -13.52 30.48
CA ALA A 293 -42.84 -12.61 30.87
C ALA A 293 -44.18 -13.02 30.21
N ALA A 294 -44.17 -13.31 28.91
CA ALA A 294 -45.33 -13.79 28.17
C ALA A 294 -45.86 -15.11 28.74
N ARG A 295 -44.99 -16.02 29.17
CA ARG A 295 -45.38 -17.28 29.81
C ARG A 295 -46.15 -17.03 31.11
N GLY A 296 -45.67 -16.11 31.94
CA GLY A 296 -46.38 -15.70 33.16
C GLY A 296 -47.77 -15.15 32.85
N GLU A 297 -47.89 -14.33 31.80
CA GLU A 297 -49.17 -13.78 31.34
C GLU A 297 -50.14 -14.87 30.83
N VAL A 298 -49.64 -15.80 30.01
CA VAL A 298 -50.45 -16.90 29.46
C VAL A 298 -50.99 -17.78 30.58
N LEU A 299 -50.13 -18.18 31.52
CA LEU A 299 -50.53 -19.01 32.67
C LEU A 299 -51.55 -18.32 33.58
N ALA A 300 -51.52 -16.98 33.67
CA ALA A 300 -52.51 -16.21 34.41
C ALA A 300 -53.86 -16.09 33.66
N LYS A 301 -53.83 -16.01 32.32
CA LYS A 301 -55.00 -15.70 31.48
C LYS A 301 -55.69 -16.92 30.88
N ILE A 302 -55.00 -18.05 30.73
CA ILE A 302 -55.47 -19.24 30.03
C ILE A 302 -55.49 -20.43 31.00
N ALA A 303 -56.67 -21.03 31.17
CA ALA A 303 -56.84 -22.22 31.99
C ALA A 303 -56.28 -23.46 31.27
N ALA A 304 -55.69 -24.38 32.04
CA ALA A 304 -55.27 -25.71 31.57
C ALA A 304 -54.35 -25.73 30.32
N SER A 305 -53.58 -24.65 30.09
CA SER A 305 -52.61 -24.60 29.00
C SER A 305 -51.24 -25.10 29.48
N GLU A 306 -50.75 -26.15 28.83
CA GLU A 306 -49.38 -26.62 29.00
C GLU A 306 -48.44 -25.71 28.19
N VAL A 307 -47.98 -24.63 28.82
CA VAL A 307 -47.03 -23.70 28.20
C VAL A 307 -45.60 -24.20 28.45
N PRO A 308 -44.78 -24.45 27.41
CA PRO A 308 -43.41 -24.92 27.56
C PRO A 308 -42.59 -24.05 28.51
N ALA A 309 -41.68 -24.68 29.26
CA ALA A 309 -40.73 -23.92 30.07
C ALA A 309 -39.73 -23.19 29.15
N VAL A 310 -39.50 -21.92 29.43
CA VAL A 310 -38.50 -21.11 28.72
C VAL A 310 -37.17 -21.21 29.45
N SER A 311 -36.11 -21.56 28.72
CA SER A 311 -34.75 -21.67 29.24
C SER A 311 -34.26 -20.36 29.89
N GLY A 312 -33.26 -20.49 30.78
CA GLY A 312 -32.56 -19.35 31.39
C GLY A 312 -31.69 -18.57 30.40
N PRO A 313 -31.01 -17.49 30.84
CA PRO A 313 -30.06 -16.77 30.00
C PRO A 313 -28.95 -17.71 29.50
N PRO A 314 -28.40 -17.50 28.28
CA PRO A 314 -27.37 -18.37 27.71
C PRO A 314 -25.99 -18.12 28.34
N THR A 315 -25.84 -18.42 29.65
CA THR A 315 -24.64 -18.12 30.44
C THR A 315 -23.39 -18.80 29.91
N ALA A 316 -23.49 -20.05 29.46
CA ALA A 316 -22.35 -20.79 28.90
C ALA A 316 -21.79 -20.13 27.63
N LEU A 317 -22.66 -19.59 26.75
CA LEU A 317 -22.23 -18.84 25.56
C LEU A 317 -21.58 -17.51 25.96
N GLN A 318 -22.13 -16.85 26.98
CA GLN A 318 -21.57 -15.60 27.50
C GLN A 318 -20.16 -15.82 28.10
N GLU A 319 -19.96 -16.88 28.87
CA GLU A 319 -18.65 -17.24 29.43
C GLU A 319 -17.63 -17.56 28.32
N ARG A 320 -18.03 -18.31 27.30
CA ARG A 320 -17.19 -18.58 26.14
C ARG A 320 -16.87 -17.32 25.33
N LEU A 321 -17.80 -16.38 25.20
CA LEU A 321 -17.55 -15.07 24.58
C LEU A 321 -16.50 -14.26 25.37
N VAL A 322 -16.55 -14.31 26.70
CA VAL A 322 -15.53 -13.69 27.57
C VAL A 322 -14.16 -14.36 27.34
N ALA A 323 -14.11 -15.69 27.28
CA ALA A 323 -12.88 -16.42 26.97
C ALA A 323 -12.32 -16.06 25.58
N ALA A 324 -13.18 -15.91 24.56
CA ALA A 324 -12.75 -15.45 23.23
C ALA A 324 -12.16 -14.04 23.28
N ALA A 325 -12.74 -13.12 24.06
CA ALA A 325 -12.18 -11.78 24.25
C ALA A 325 -10.80 -11.81 24.94
N GLU A 326 -10.58 -12.75 25.87
CA GLU A 326 -9.26 -12.98 26.49
C GLU A 326 -8.23 -13.54 25.49
N TYR A 327 -8.61 -14.51 24.66
CA TYR A 327 -7.72 -15.02 23.62
C TYR A 327 -7.29 -13.93 22.63
N ARG A 328 -8.22 -13.03 22.25
CA ARG A 328 -7.88 -11.84 21.45
C ARG A 328 -6.88 -10.93 22.18
N ARG A 329 -7.10 -10.63 23.47
CA ARG A 329 -6.19 -9.78 24.25
C ARG A 329 -4.78 -10.34 24.33
N ARG A 330 -4.64 -11.67 24.39
CA ARG A 330 -3.35 -12.37 24.43
C ARG A 330 -2.82 -12.79 23.06
N ALA A 331 -3.41 -12.32 21.97
CA ALA A 331 -3.04 -12.65 20.59
C ALA A 331 -2.99 -14.16 20.28
N GLN A 332 -3.85 -14.97 20.91
CA GLN A 332 -3.90 -16.43 20.72
C GLN A 332 -4.80 -16.81 19.53
N TRP A 333 -4.40 -16.37 18.33
CA TRP A 333 -5.21 -16.48 17.09
C TRP A 333 -5.64 -17.91 16.75
N HIS A 334 -4.75 -18.88 16.92
CA HIS A 334 -5.00 -20.30 16.64
C HIS A 334 -6.15 -20.89 17.48
N ARG A 335 -6.39 -20.37 18.69
CA ARG A 335 -7.54 -20.77 19.52
C ARG A 335 -8.77 -19.90 19.26
N LEU A 336 -8.55 -18.64 18.91
CA LEU A 336 -9.62 -17.67 18.70
C LEU A 336 -10.44 -18.00 17.45
N SER A 337 -9.80 -18.30 16.32
CA SER A 337 -10.52 -18.53 15.05
C SER A 337 -11.59 -19.62 15.14
N PRO A 338 -11.26 -20.88 15.53
CA PRO A 338 -12.27 -21.93 15.60
C PRO A 338 -13.32 -21.66 16.68
N LEU A 339 -12.94 -20.98 17.77
CA LEU A 339 -13.89 -20.61 18.82
C LEU A 339 -14.89 -19.55 18.33
N LEU A 340 -14.45 -18.55 17.55
CA LEU A 340 -15.34 -17.53 16.99
C LEU A 340 -16.33 -18.14 16.00
N GLU A 341 -15.87 -19.01 15.10
CA GLU A 341 -16.74 -19.69 14.13
C GLU A 341 -17.83 -20.51 14.83
N ALA A 342 -17.45 -21.30 15.84
CA ALA A 342 -18.41 -22.07 16.64
C ALA A 342 -19.38 -21.16 17.40
N LEU A 343 -18.88 -20.07 18.02
CA LEU A 343 -19.72 -19.13 18.75
C LEU A 343 -20.71 -18.38 17.85
N GLU A 344 -20.34 -18.07 16.60
CA GLU A 344 -21.22 -17.40 15.65
C GLU A 344 -22.42 -18.27 15.31
N GLN A 345 -22.18 -19.52 14.94
CA GLN A 345 -23.25 -20.48 14.67
C GLN A 345 -24.13 -20.71 15.91
N GLU A 346 -23.51 -20.97 17.06
CA GLU A 346 -24.25 -21.27 18.29
C GLU A 346 -25.08 -20.06 18.79
N ALA A 347 -24.59 -18.83 18.60
CA ALA A 347 -25.32 -17.62 18.98
C ALA A 347 -26.53 -17.36 18.08
N GLU A 348 -26.41 -17.62 16.77
CA GLU A 348 -27.53 -17.54 15.83
C GLU A 348 -28.59 -18.60 16.14
N ASP A 349 -28.17 -19.83 16.41
CA ASP A 349 -29.06 -20.93 16.80
C ASP A 349 -29.78 -20.63 18.13
N GLU A 350 -29.10 -20.03 19.11
CA GLU A 350 -29.73 -19.59 20.36
C GLU A 350 -30.75 -18.47 20.13
N LEU A 351 -30.46 -17.49 19.25
CA LEU A 351 -31.43 -16.45 18.91
C LEU A 351 -32.66 -17.02 18.21
N LEU A 352 -32.48 -18.01 17.32
CA LEU A 352 -33.60 -18.70 16.68
C LEU A 352 -34.43 -19.46 17.71
N ARG A 353 -33.80 -20.26 18.57
CA ARG A 353 -34.46 -20.98 19.66
C ARG A 353 -35.22 -20.05 20.61
N ALA A 354 -34.67 -18.88 20.92
CA ALA A 354 -35.32 -17.87 21.75
C ALA A 354 -36.61 -17.34 21.09
N ARG A 355 -36.58 -17.06 19.78
CA ARG A 355 -37.75 -16.60 19.01
C ARG A 355 -38.83 -17.67 18.89
N GLU A 356 -38.44 -18.91 18.66
CA GLU A 356 -39.35 -20.06 18.64
C GLU A 356 -40.00 -20.26 20.02
N SER A 357 -39.23 -20.10 21.09
CA SER A 357 -39.76 -20.14 22.46
C SER A 357 -40.78 -19.02 22.72
N LEU A 358 -40.50 -17.78 22.30
CA LEU A 358 -41.46 -16.68 22.41
C LEU A 358 -42.75 -16.96 21.63
N THR A 359 -42.62 -17.47 20.40
CA THR A 359 -43.77 -17.77 19.53
C THR A 359 -44.64 -18.88 20.12
N SER A 360 -44.03 -19.98 20.57
CA SER A 360 -44.75 -21.10 21.17
C SER A 360 -45.45 -20.70 22.48
N VAL A 361 -44.81 -19.87 23.30
CA VAL A 361 -45.40 -19.37 24.55
C VAL A 361 -46.59 -18.45 24.29
N THR A 362 -46.50 -17.58 23.28
CA THR A 362 -47.56 -16.59 22.99
C THR A 362 -48.73 -17.15 22.18
N ALA A 363 -48.57 -18.33 21.56
CA ALA A 363 -49.58 -18.96 20.71
C ALA A 363 -50.98 -19.09 21.36
N PRO A 364 -51.13 -19.49 22.64
CA PRO A 364 -52.46 -19.58 23.27
C PRO A 364 -53.18 -18.22 23.39
N LEU A 365 -52.43 -17.14 23.66
CA LEU A 365 -53.02 -15.79 23.69
C LEU A 365 -53.40 -15.32 22.28
N ALA A 366 -52.61 -15.67 21.27
CA ALA A 366 -52.93 -15.38 19.88
C ALA A 366 -54.23 -16.10 19.45
N ILE A 367 -54.39 -17.38 19.76
CA ILE A 367 -55.62 -18.15 19.50
C ILE A 367 -56.81 -17.49 20.21
N ARG A 368 -56.66 -17.06 21.47
CA ARG A 368 -57.72 -16.34 22.19
C ARG A 368 -58.14 -15.06 21.46
N ALA A 369 -57.17 -14.28 20.97
CA ALA A 369 -57.44 -13.04 20.25
C ALA A 369 -58.13 -13.31 18.90
N GLU A 370 -57.70 -14.37 18.19
CA GLU A 370 -58.33 -14.81 16.94
C GLU A 370 -59.79 -15.23 17.17
N LEU A 371 -60.08 -16.04 18.19
CA LEU A 371 -61.45 -16.47 18.52
C LEU A 371 -62.36 -15.28 18.85
N ARG A 372 -61.84 -14.25 19.54
CA ARG A 372 -62.58 -13.01 19.78
C ARG A 372 -62.91 -12.28 18.49
N GLY A 373 -61.91 -12.08 17.62
CA GLY A 373 -62.10 -11.46 16.32
C GLY A 373 -63.10 -12.22 15.43
N ARG A 374 -63.02 -13.56 15.42
CA ARG A 374 -63.97 -14.43 14.71
C ARG A 374 -65.39 -14.29 15.25
N LEU A 375 -65.57 -14.26 16.57
CA LEU A 375 -66.89 -14.08 17.19
C LEU A 375 -67.49 -12.72 16.80
N ASP A 376 -66.70 -11.65 16.88
CA ASP A 376 -67.14 -10.29 16.53
C ASP A 376 -67.47 -10.17 15.03
N ALA A 377 -66.70 -10.81 14.15
CA ALA A 377 -66.98 -10.85 12.71
C ALA A 377 -68.31 -11.54 12.40
N TYR A 378 -68.58 -12.69 13.03
CA TYR A 378 -69.86 -13.40 12.85
C TYR A 378 -71.04 -12.63 13.43
N LYS A 379 -70.86 -11.93 14.57
CA LYS A 379 -71.89 -11.01 15.09
C LYS A 379 -72.23 -9.91 14.08
N ALA A 380 -71.22 -9.27 13.49
CA ALA A 380 -71.45 -8.25 12.46
C ALA A 380 -72.16 -8.84 11.23
N LYS A 381 -71.84 -10.07 10.83
CA LYS A 381 -72.51 -10.77 9.72
C LYS A 381 -73.99 -11.02 10.03
N VAL A 382 -74.30 -11.61 11.18
CA VAL A 382 -75.68 -11.85 11.65
C VAL A 382 -76.49 -10.54 11.68
N ALA A 383 -75.91 -9.46 12.20
CA ALA A 383 -76.57 -8.16 12.25
C ALA A 383 -76.90 -7.58 10.87
N ARG A 384 -76.00 -7.72 9.89
CA ARG A 384 -76.24 -7.29 8.50
C ARG A 384 -77.41 -8.00 7.83
N HIS A 385 -77.72 -9.23 8.24
CA HIS A 385 -78.83 -10.02 7.71
C HIS A 385 -80.13 -9.88 8.53
N GLY A 386 -80.18 -8.96 9.49
CA GLY A 386 -81.38 -8.69 10.29
C GLY A 386 -81.71 -9.74 11.35
N LEU A 387 -80.81 -10.70 11.60
CA LEU A 387 -81.00 -11.82 12.53
C LEU A 387 -80.45 -11.54 13.93
N ALA A 388 -80.17 -10.27 14.26
CA ALA A 388 -79.54 -9.88 15.52
C ALA A 388 -80.43 -10.11 16.77
N GLU A 389 -81.75 -10.15 16.58
CA GLU A 389 -82.72 -10.29 17.67
C GLU A 389 -83.13 -11.75 17.94
N ASP A 390 -82.54 -12.71 17.21
CA ASP A 390 -82.82 -14.13 17.42
C ASP A 390 -82.36 -14.57 18.83
N PRO A 391 -83.27 -15.07 19.69
CA PRO A 391 -82.95 -15.44 21.07
C PRO A 391 -81.86 -16.51 21.18
N VAL A 392 -81.80 -17.46 20.24
CA VAL A 392 -80.83 -18.56 20.24
C VAL A 392 -79.44 -18.04 19.87
N LEU A 393 -79.34 -17.10 18.93
CA LEU A 393 -78.08 -16.46 18.58
C LEU A 393 -77.55 -15.58 19.71
N ILE A 394 -78.42 -14.83 20.39
CA ILE A 394 -78.05 -14.02 21.55
C ILE A 394 -77.49 -14.91 22.67
N GLU A 395 -78.19 -15.99 23.03
CA GLU A 395 -77.75 -16.91 24.07
C GLU A 395 -76.39 -17.53 23.75
N ARG A 396 -76.22 -18.05 22.52
CA ARG A 396 -74.96 -18.67 22.07
C ARG A 396 -73.82 -17.65 21.99
N TYR A 397 -74.10 -16.42 21.56
CA TYR A 397 -73.13 -15.33 21.56
C TYR A 397 -72.68 -14.99 22.98
N ASP A 398 -73.62 -14.83 23.91
CA ASP A 398 -73.32 -14.50 25.30
C ASP A 398 -72.55 -15.62 26.00
N ALA A 399 -72.87 -16.88 25.70
CA ALA A 399 -72.10 -18.03 26.18
C ALA A 399 -70.64 -17.98 25.69
N ALA A 400 -70.41 -17.77 24.39
CA ALA A 400 -69.07 -17.65 23.83
C ALA A 400 -68.30 -16.42 24.38
N ARG A 401 -68.99 -15.28 24.52
CA ARG A 401 -68.42 -14.04 25.07
C ARG A 401 -68.02 -14.20 26.54
N ARG A 402 -68.85 -14.83 27.37
CA ARG A 402 -68.52 -15.11 28.78
C ARG A 402 -67.24 -15.92 28.90
N MET A 403 -67.09 -16.97 28.08
CA MET A 403 -65.88 -17.79 28.07
C MET A 403 -64.65 -16.99 27.61
N LEU A 404 -64.72 -16.30 26.47
CA LEU A 404 -63.57 -15.59 25.89
C LEU A 404 -63.09 -14.36 26.70
N TRP A 405 -63.97 -13.72 27.48
CA TRP A 405 -63.61 -12.57 28.32
C TRP A 405 -63.37 -12.93 29.80
N SER A 406 -63.51 -14.19 30.19
CA SER A 406 -63.12 -14.67 31.52
C SER A 406 -61.59 -14.77 31.71
N ALA A 407 -61.12 -14.73 32.95
CA ALA A 407 -59.73 -15.03 33.30
C ALA A 407 -59.73 -15.90 34.58
N PRO A 408 -59.19 -17.13 34.54
CA PRO A 408 -58.56 -17.82 33.40
C PRO A 408 -59.58 -18.37 32.38
N CYS A 409 -59.25 -18.30 31.08
CA CYS A 409 -60.11 -18.77 29.97
C CYS A 409 -59.72 -20.18 29.53
N ASP A 410 -60.66 -21.12 29.52
CA ASP A 410 -60.46 -22.44 28.88
C ASP A 410 -60.62 -22.30 27.36
N LEU A 411 -59.50 -22.42 26.63
CA LEU A 411 -59.49 -22.25 25.18
C LEU A 411 -60.31 -23.31 24.44
N ARG A 412 -60.32 -24.56 24.92
CA ARG A 412 -61.05 -25.65 24.24
C ARG A 412 -62.55 -25.41 24.35
N VAL A 413 -63.03 -25.03 25.53
CA VAL A 413 -64.45 -24.71 25.76
C VAL A 413 -64.85 -23.43 25.03
N ALA A 414 -63.98 -22.42 25.02
CA ALA A 414 -64.22 -21.17 24.29
C ALA A 414 -64.34 -21.40 22.78
N GLU A 415 -63.44 -22.19 22.18
CA GLU A 415 -63.49 -22.54 20.76
C GLU A 415 -64.78 -23.28 20.39
N GLN A 416 -65.17 -24.30 21.17
CA GLN A 416 -66.44 -25.00 20.95
C GLN A 416 -67.66 -24.07 21.04
N SER A 417 -67.64 -23.11 21.97
CA SER A 417 -68.72 -22.13 22.13
C SER A 417 -68.81 -21.20 20.92
N VAL A 418 -67.68 -20.75 20.38
CA VAL A 418 -67.62 -19.97 19.13
C VAL A 418 -68.13 -20.80 17.95
N LEU A 419 -67.70 -22.06 17.82
CA LEU A 419 -68.16 -22.96 16.75
C LEU A 419 -69.67 -23.19 16.78
N ARG A 420 -70.27 -23.40 17.96
CA ARG A 420 -71.73 -23.55 18.11
C ARG A 420 -72.50 -22.30 17.72
N TYR A 421 -71.95 -21.12 17.98
CA TYR A 421 -72.52 -19.85 17.50
C TYR A 421 -72.37 -19.71 15.98
N GLN A 422 -71.21 -20.05 15.42
CA GLN A 422 -70.98 -20.03 13.97
C GLN A 422 -71.93 -20.98 13.22
N GLN A 423 -72.15 -22.18 13.74
CA GLN A 423 -73.10 -23.16 13.19
C GLN A 423 -74.54 -22.65 13.24
N ALA A 424 -74.97 -22.10 14.39
CA ALA A 424 -76.30 -21.49 14.52
C ALA A 424 -76.52 -20.36 13.49
N ALA A 425 -75.51 -19.49 13.35
CA ALA A 425 -75.57 -18.41 12.38
C ALA A 425 -75.60 -18.94 10.95
N ALA A 426 -74.83 -19.99 10.64
CA ALA A 426 -74.84 -20.60 9.31
C ALA A 426 -76.18 -21.26 8.98
N GLU A 427 -76.78 -22.01 9.91
CA GLU A 427 -78.08 -22.67 9.75
C GLU A 427 -79.19 -21.64 9.45
N LEU A 428 -79.19 -20.50 10.13
CA LEU A 428 -80.18 -19.43 9.91
C LEU A 428 -79.89 -18.57 8.67
N LEU A 429 -78.64 -18.47 8.25
CA LEU A 429 -78.23 -17.76 7.03
C LEU A 429 -78.37 -18.61 5.76
N THR A 430 -78.53 -19.94 5.89
CA THR A 430 -78.73 -20.84 4.75
C THR A 430 -80.24 -20.91 4.43
N PRO A 431 -80.68 -20.57 3.22
CA PRO A 431 -82.09 -20.67 2.86
C PRO A 431 -82.55 -22.13 2.87
N ARG A 432 -83.58 -22.44 3.67
CA ARG A 432 -84.27 -23.74 3.64
C ARG A 432 -84.90 -23.92 2.24
N PRO A 433 -84.67 -25.03 1.52
CA PRO A 433 -85.41 -25.28 0.29
C PRO A 433 -86.91 -25.42 0.62
N PRO A 434 -87.83 -24.90 -0.19
CA PRO A 434 -89.26 -25.06 0.07
C PRO A 434 -89.62 -26.55 0.03
N GLU A 435 -90.25 -27.03 1.11
CA GLU A 435 -90.95 -28.31 1.15
C GLU A 435 -92.03 -28.30 0.07
N GLY A 436 -91.86 -29.12 -0.97
CA GLY A 436 -92.87 -29.32 -2.00
C GLY A 436 -94.05 -30.14 -1.45
N PRO A 437 -95.29 -29.84 -1.84
CA PRO A 437 -96.46 -30.60 -1.38
C PRO A 437 -96.57 -31.94 -2.12
N GLU A 438 -97.02 -32.94 -1.37
CA GLU A 438 -97.24 -34.34 -1.74
C GLU A 438 -98.19 -34.52 -2.95
N GLY A 439 -97.96 -35.57 -3.74
CA GLY A 439 -98.60 -35.85 -5.03
C GLY A 439 -100.06 -36.34 -4.96
N PRO A 440 -100.56 -36.99 -6.04
CA PRO A 440 -100.67 -38.44 -5.93
C PRO A 440 -100.43 -39.28 -7.21
N ALA A 441 -99.89 -40.47 -6.95
CA ALA A 441 -100.14 -41.80 -7.54
C ALA A 441 -100.10 -42.05 -9.07
N GLY A 442 -99.27 -43.03 -9.47
CA GLY A 442 -99.71 -44.06 -10.43
C GLY A 442 -98.72 -44.53 -11.50
N SER A 443 -98.12 -45.71 -11.25
CA SER A 443 -97.82 -46.82 -12.20
C SER A 443 -96.69 -46.75 -13.24
N GLY A 444 -95.88 -47.83 -13.25
CA GLY A 444 -95.28 -48.46 -14.45
C GLY A 444 -93.78 -48.23 -14.65
N GLU A 445 -92.91 -48.98 -13.98
CA GLU A 445 -92.12 -50.13 -14.50
C GLU A 445 -90.74 -49.76 -15.10
N PRO A 446 -89.74 -50.68 -15.04
CA PRO A 446 -88.32 -50.32 -15.00
C PRO A 446 -87.58 -50.65 -16.31
N GLU A 447 -86.54 -49.88 -16.66
CA GLU A 447 -85.53 -50.35 -17.61
C GLU A 447 -84.11 -49.84 -17.31
N ASP A 448 -83.26 -50.85 -17.12
CA ASP A 448 -81.82 -50.99 -17.15
C ASP A 448 -81.03 -50.07 -18.13
N ARG A 449 -79.88 -49.50 -17.67
CA ARG A 449 -78.57 -49.59 -18.36
C ARG A 449 -77.45 -48.72 -17.74
N ARG A 450 -76.40 -49.44 -17.31
CA ARG A 450 -74.96 -49.31 -17.61
C ARG A 450 -74.27 -47.94 -17.86
N GLY A 451 -73.08 -47.85 -17.24
CA GLY A 451 -71.87 -47.15 -17.74
C GLY A 451 -71.54 -45.90 -16.95
N GLY A 452 -70.32 -45.60 -16.49
CA GLY A 452 -68.96 -46.14 -16.59
C GLY A 452 -68.08 -45.12 -15.83
N GLN A 453 -67.22 -45.57 -14.90
CA GLN A 453 -65.75 -45.50 -15.00
C GLN A 453 -65.13 -44.21 -15.55
N GLY A 454 -64.08 -43.74 -14.85
CA GLY A 454 -63.05 -42.82 -15.37
C GLY A 454 -62.87 -41.61 -14.46
N GLU A 455 -61.94 -41.68 -13.50
CA GLU A 455 -60.62 -41.04 -13.62
C GLU A 455 -60.67 -39.52 -13.61
N THR A 456 -60.15 -38.89 -12.56
CA THR A 456 -59.05 -37.93 -12.73
C THR A 456 -58.37 -37.59 -11.42
N ARG A 457 -57.05 -37.43 -11.55
CA ARG A 457 -56.09 -36.84 -10.62
C ARG A 457 -56.46 -35.43 -10.21
#